data_AF-X1RQC8-F1
#
_entry.id   AF-X1RQC8-F1
#
_cell.length_a   1.000
_cell.length_b   1.000
_cell.length_c   1.000
_cell.angle_alpha   90.00
_cell.angle_beta   90.00
_cell.angle_gamma   90.00
#
_symmetry.space_group_name_H-M   'P 1'
#
loop_
_entity.id
_entity.type
_entity.pdbx_description
1 polymer ?
#
loop_
_entity_poly.entity_id
_entity_poly.type
_entity_poly.pdbx_seq_one_letter_code
_entity_poly.pdbx_strand_id
1 'polypeptide(L)'
;MLEDTIIAISTPLGYGGLGIVRLSGKKSLPIAKKLFKSKKKKAQIPPRHPILGNLYHFEQKEFFEEAFLTYIPSPHTYTREDMVEISCHGSPVILEEVVRLGIKAGARHARPGEFTLRAYQRGRIDILQAEAINDIIQAPSYRQVKISFSQLGGSLSQKIASLRNQIINLLSQIEASIEFPEEGLRISAKQISKTMEKAIHSLKKLVESYILG
;
A
#
# COMPACT_ATOMS: atom_id res chain seq x y z
N MET A 1 -10.99 13.27 -5.85
CA MET A 1 -9.57 12.98 -5.56
C MET A 1 -9.42 12.71 -4.07
N LEU A 2 -8.65 11.70 -3.67
CA LEU A 2 -8.31 11.42 -2.26
C LEU A 2 -7.28 12.45 -1.75
N GLU A 3 -7.73 13.68 -1.48
CA GLU A 3 -6.85 14.76 -1.01
C GLU A 3 -6.83 14.92 0.52
N ASP A 4 -7.70 14.21 1.21
CA ASP A 4 -7.79 14.23 2.66
C ASP A 4 -6.63 13.48 3.32
N THR A 5 -6.42 13.78 4.60
CA THR A 5 -5.47 13.04 5.44
C THR A 5 -6.23 12.04 6.28
N ILE A 6 -5.83 10.77 6.20
CA ILE A 6 -6.46 9.68 6.94
C ILE A 6 -5.65 9.29 8.17
N ILE A 7 -6.34 8.75 9.17
CA ILE A 7 -5.75 8.19 10.39
C ILE A 7 -6.42 6.85 10.74
N ALA A 8 -5.65 5.88 11.23
CA ALA A 8 -6.17 4.67 11.86
C ALA A 8 -5.12 3.97 12.73
N ILE A 9 -5.59 3.10 13.63
CA ILE A 9 -4.76 2.12 14.33
C ILE A 9 -4.23 1.11 13.29
N SER A 10 -2.92 0.84 13.32
CA SER A 10 -2.22 -0.06 12.38
C SER A 10 -1.78 -1.38 13.01
N THR A 11 -1.92 -1.52 14.33
CA THR A 11 -1.68 -2.76 15.07
C THR A 11 -2.99 -3.52 15.32
N PRO A 12 -2.93 -4.85 15.54
CA PRO A 12 -4.12 -5.63 15.91
C PRO A 12 -4.83 -5.07 17.14
N LEU A 13 -6.15 -5.27 17.21
CA LEU A 13 -6.95 -4.96 18.40
C LEU A 13 -6.54 -5.87 19.56
N GLY A 14 -6.44 -5.30 20.76
CA GLY A 14 -6.09 -6.01 21.98
C GLY A 14 -5.11 -5.23 22.85
N TYR A 15 -4.58 -5.91 23.86
CA TYR A 15 -3.59 -5.36 24.77
C TYR A 15 -2.19 -5.77 24.32
N GLY A 16 -1.27 -4.83 24.22
CA GLY A 16 0.12 -5.09 23.85
C GLY A 16 1.08 -4.06 24.45
N GLY A 17 2.37 -4.40 24.50
CA GLY A 17 3.40 -3.46 24.95
C GLY A 17 3.54 -2.23 24.02
N LEU A 18 3.09 -2.36 22.77
CA LEU A 18 3.19 -1.33 21.74
C LEU A 18 1.96 -1.33 20.85
N GLY A 19 1.48 -0.14 20.50
CA GLY A 19 0.48 0.08 19.47
C GLY A 19 0.91 1.21 18.53
N ILE A 20 0.47 1.13 17.28
CA ILE A 20 0.84 2.11 16.25
C ILE A 20 -0.42 2.76 15.69
N VAL A 21 -0.44 4.10 15.67
CA VAL A 21 -1.42 4.90 14.93
C VAL A 21 -0.72 5.56 13.76
N ARG A 22 -1.31 5.44 12.57
CA ARG A 22 -0.71 5.89 11.31
C ARG A 22 -1.57 6.98 10.68
N LEU A 23 -0.91 8.02 10.18
CA LEU A 23 -1.49 9.07 9.34
C LEU A 23 -0.93 9.00 7.92
N SER A 24 -1.75 9.33 6.92
CA SER A 24 -1.33 9.48 5.51
C SER A 24 -2.06 10.62 4.83
N GLY A 25 -1.33 11.50 4.14
CA GLY A 25 -1.87 12.65 3.41
C GLY A 25 -1.12 13.96 3.68
N LYS A 26 -1.44 15.01 2.91
CA LYS A 26 -0.72 16.31 2.94
C LYS A 26 -0.68 16.98 4.33
N LYS A 27 -1.61 16.64 5.23
CA LYS A 27 -1.70 17.21 6.58
C LYS A 27 -1.18 16.28 7.68
N SER A 28 -0.56 15.14 7.36
CA SER A 28 -0.08 14.16 8.35
C SER A 28 0.82 14.78 9.43
N LEU A 29 1.87 15.50 9.02
CA LEU A 29 2.79 16.15 9.97
C LEU A 29 2.15 17.35 10.69
N PRO A 30 1.44 18.28 10.01
CA PRO A 30 0.70 19.34 10.69
C PRO A 30 -0.28 18.84 11.76
N ILE A 31 -1.03 17.77 11.47
CA ILE A 31 -1.96 17.16 12.42
C ILE A 31 -1.19 16.58 13.59
N ALA A 32 -0.18 15.74 13.34
CA ALA A 32 0.59 15.10 14.40
C ALA A 32 1.27 16.12 15.34
N LYS A 33 1.79 17.23 14.81
CA LYS A 33 2.38 18.33 15.60
C LYS A 33 1.39 19.03 16.56
N LYS A 34 0.07 18.92 16.34
CA LYS A 34 -0.92 19.47 17.28
C LYS A 34 -1.00 18.66 18.57
N LEU A 35 -0.99 17.33 18.46
CA LEU A 35 -1.10 16.43 19.62
C LEU A 35 0.26 16.02 20.21
N PHE A 36 1.37 16.16 19.47
CA PHE A 36 2.70 15.72 19.91
C PHE A 36 3.64 16.87 20.24
N LYS A 37 4.32 16.79 21.39
CA LYS A 37 5.45 17.67 21.75
C LYS A 37 6.70 16.85 22.04
N SER A 38 7.79 17.13 21.33
CA SER A 38 9.07 16.46 21.61
C SER A 38 9.61 16.81 23.00
N LYS A 39 10.23 15.85 23.67
CA LYS A 39 10.95 16.08 24.93
C LYS A 39 12.20 16.97 24.75
N LYS A 40 12.79 16.99 23.55
CA LYS A 40 13.93 17.87 23.23
C LYS A 40 13.43 19.29 22.93
N LYS A 41 13.93 20.29 23.67
CA LYS A 41 13.60 21.71 23.43
C LYS A 41 13.97 22.10 21.99
N LYS A 42 13.03 22.71 21.25
CA LYS A 42 13.17 23.12 19.84
C LYS A 42 13.49 21.98 18.86
N ALA A 43 13.11 20.74 19.16
CA ALA A 43 13.35 19.65 18.22
C ALA A 43 12.59 19.88 16.91
N GLN A 44 13.35 20.02 15.82
CA GLN A 44 12.82 19.72 14.51
C GLN A 44 12.38 18.25 14.51
N ILE A 45 11.38 17.90 13.70
CA ILE A 45 11.00 16.51 13.45
C ILE A 45 11.70 16.13 12.15
N PRO A 46 12.95 15.62 12.19
CA PRO A 46 13.63 15.18 10.98
C PRO A 46 12.88 14.01 10.33
N PRO A 47 12.92 13.90 9.01
CA PRO A 47 12.31 12.79 8.31
C PRO A 47 13.02 11.48 8.68
N ARG A 48 12.25 10.39 8.83
CA ARG A 48 12.69 9.01 9.04
C ARG A 48 13.45 8.75 10.34
N HIS A 49 13.26 9.60 11.35
CA HIS A 49 13.84 9.38 12.68
C HIS A 49 12.73 9.30 13.73
N PRO A 50 12.78 8.31 14.64
CA PRO A 50 11.87 8.26 15.77
C PRO A 50 12.22 9.36 16.77
N ILE A 51 11.22 10.18 17.14
CA ILE A 51 11.37 11.25 18.11
C ILE A 51 10.55 10.91 19.35
N LEU A 52 11.22 10.82 20.50
CA LEU A 52 10.55 10.67 21.78
C LEU A 52 9.88 11.99 22.19
N GLY A 53 8.63 11.89 22.62
CA GLY A 53 7.83 13.02 23.06
C GLY A 53 6.60 12.59 23.82
N ASN A 54 5.75 13.57 24.05
CA ASN A 54 4.56 13.45 24.86
C ASN A 54 3.35 13.83 24.01
N LEU A 55 2.27 13.07 24.15
CA LEU A 55 0.98 13.32 23.55
C LEU A 55 0.09 14.10 24.52
N TYR A 56 -0.65 15.07 23.98
CA TYR A 56 -1.50 15.98 24.74
C TYR A 56 -2.88 16.14 24.10
N HIS A 57 -3.88 16.35 24.95
CA HIS A 57 -5.13 16.98 24.55
C HIS A 57 -4.84 18.45 24.22
N PHE A 58 -4.73 18.80 22.94
CA PHE A 58 -4.24 20.10 22.50
C PHE A 58 -5.08 21.31 22.95
N GLU A 59 -6.37 21.12 23.25
CA GLU A 59 -7.25 22.17 23.79
C GLU A 59 -7.01 22.40 25.29
N GLN A 60 -6.93 21.31 26.06
CA GLN A 60 -6.81 21.35 27.53
C GLN A 60 -5.34 21.45 27.98
N LYS A 61 -4.41 21.24 27.05
CA LYS A 61 -2.97 21.09 27.29
C LYS A 61 -2.64 19.99 28.31
N GLU A 62 -3.50 18.99 28.42
CA GLU A 62 -3.37 17.86 29.33
C GLU A 62 -2.53 16.75 28.70
N PHE A 63 -1.52 16.27 29.44
CA PHE A 63 -0.70 15.14 29.06
C PHE A 63 -1.47 13.84 29.28
N PHE A 64 -1.36 12.88 28.36
CA PHE A 64 -1.96 11.56 28.58
C PHE A 64 -1.06 10.38 28.20
N GLU A 65 0.00 10.57 27.40
CA GLU A 65 0.84 9.45 26.96
C GLU A 65 2.23 9.90 26.49
N GLU A 66 3.24 9.07 26.71
CA GLU A 66 4.57 9.17 26.11
C GLU A 66 4.65 8.31 24.84
N ALA A 67 5.18 8.88 23.76
CA ALA A 67 5.18 8.21 22.46
C ALA A 67 6.42 8.53 21.63
N PHE A 68 6.69 7.65 20.66
CA PHE A 68 7.57 7.96 19.55
C PHE A 68 6.76 8.45 18.36
N LEU A 69 7.21 9.52 17.72
CA LEU A 69 6.69 9.99 16.45
C LEU A 69 7.76 9.81 15.36
N THR A 70 7.39 9.18 14.26
CA THR A 70 8.23 9.07 13.06
C THR A 70 7.53 9.73 11.88
N TYR A 71 8.13 10.78 11.33
CA TYR A 71 7.65 11.43 10.10
C TYR A 71 8.34 10.83 8.87
N ILE A 72 7.58 10.45 7.86
CA ILE A 72 8.10 9.89 6.61
C ILE A 72 7.56 10.73 5.45
N PRO A 73 8.38 11.59 4.81
CA PRO A 73 7.92 12.43 3.72
C PRO A 73 7.70 11.64 2.43
N SER A 74 6.72 12.07 1.64
CA SER A 74 6.50 11.67 0.24
C SER A 74 7.78 11.85 -0.60
N PRO A 75 7.99 11.09 -1.69
CA PRO A 75 7.15 10.01 -2.23
C PRO A 75 7.52 8.62 -1.71
N HIS A 76 8.59 8.50 -0.92
CA HIS A 76 9.17 7.21 -0.54
C HIS A 76 8.51 6.64 0.74
N THR A 77 7.19 6.47 0.70
CA THR A 77 6.32 6.02 1.80
C THR A 77 5.37 4.93 1.34
N TYR A 78 4.72 4.20 2.26
CA TYR A 78 3.78 3.13 1.91
C TYR A 78 2.67 3.61 0.98
N THR A 79 2.11 4.78 1.22
CA THR A 79 1.03 5.35 0.37
C THR A 79 1.55 6.27 -0.73
N ARG A 80 2.86 6.54 -0.82
CA ARG A 80 3.46 7.66 -1.59
C ARG A 80 3.02 9.05 -1.16
N GLU A 81 2.35 9.19 -0.02
CA GLU A 81 1.99 10.46 0.60
C GLU A 81 2.89 10.76 1.80
N ASP A 82 2.82 11.96 2.34
CA ASP A 82 3.39 12.24 3.66
C ASP A 82 2.71 11.36 4.71
N MET A 83 3.52 10.63 5.47
CA MET A 83 3.06 9.72 6.51
C MET A 83 3.65 10.11 7.86
N VAL A 84 2.86 9.86 8.91
CA VAL A 84 3.36 9.90 10.29
C VAL A 84 2.94 8.62 10.98
N GLU A 85 3.85 8.02 11.73
CA GLU A 85 3.56 6.91 12.63
C GLU A 85 3.79 7.36 14.07
N ILE A 86 2.79 7.12 14.92
CA ILE A 86 2.83 7.38 16.35
C ILE A 86 2.82 6.02 17.04
N SER A 87 3.89 5.73 17.77
CA SER A 87 4.09 4.48 18.49
C SER A 87 4.01 4.75 19.99
N CYS A 88 3.01 4.19 20.67
CA CYS A 88 2.74 4.37 22.09
C CYS A 88 2.35 3.04 22.75
N HIS A 89 1.99 3.04 24.04
CA HIS A 89 1.51 1.83 24.69
C HIS A 89 0.30 1.25 23.95
N GLY A 90 0.29 -0.07 23.77
CA GLY A 90 -0.75 -0.81 23.05
C GLY A 90 -2.04 -0.99 23.86
N SER A 91 -2.48 0.05 24.56
CA SER A 91 -3.78 0.11 25.22
C SER A 91 -4.84 0.57 24.21
N PRO A 92 -5.95 -0.17 24.01
CA PRO A 92 -7.01 0.23 23.10
C PRO A 92 -7.50 1.66 23.34
N VAL A 93 -7.69 2.04 24.60
CA VAL A 93 -8.16 3.39 24.99
C VAL A 93 -7.16 4.46 24.56
N ILE A 94 -5.86 4.22 24.73
CA ILE A 94 -4.82 5.18 24.34
C ILE A 94 -4.78 5.32 22.81
N LEU A 95 -4.82 4.21 22.08
CA LEU A 95 -4.79 4.22 20.61
C LEU A 95 -6.03 4.90 20.01
N GLU A 96 -7.21 4.62 20.56
CA GLU A 96 -8.46 5.29 20.19
C GLU A 96 -8.41 6.78 20.49
N GLU A 97 -7.81 7.18 21.61
CA GLU A 97 -7.66 8.59 21.98
C GLU A 97 -6.75 9.34 21.00
N VAL A 98 -5.64 8.73 20.55
CA VAL A 98 -4.79 9.29 19.49
C VAL A 98 -5.57 9.47 18.18
N VAL A 99 -6.35 8.47 17.79
CA VAL A 99 -7.20 8.55 16.59
C VAL A 99 -8.23 9.67 16.73
N ARG A 100 -8.92 9.75 17.86
CA ARG A 100 -9.94 10.76 18.17
C ARG A 100 -9.36 12.18 18.09
N LEU A 101 -8.20 12.41 18.70
CA LEU A 101 -7.50 13.70 18.63
C LEU A 101 -7.02 14.02 17.21
N GLY A 102 -6.53 13.03 16.46
CA GLY A 102 -6.15 13.21 15.06
C GLY A 102 -7.33 13.61 14.17
N ILE A 103 -8.50 12.99 14.37
CA ILE A 103 -9.75 13.36 13.68
C ILE A 103 -10.14 14.79 14.05
N LYS A 104 -10.15 15.13 15.34
CA LYS A 104 -10.45 16.49 15.82
C LYS A 104 -9.48 17.54 15.26
N ALA A 105 -8.23 17.15 15.02
CA ALA A 105 -7.20 17.99 14.45
C ALA A 105 -7.30 18.18 12.92
N GLY A 106 -8.17 17.42 12.23
CA GLY A 106 -8.49 17.55 10.81
C GLY A 106 -8.23 16.32 9.95
N ALA A 107 -7.91 15.16 10.54
CA ALA A 107 -7.87 13.89 9.81
C ALA A 107 -9.28 13.31 9.64
N ARG A 108 -9.44 12.37 8.70
CA ARG A 108 -10.60 11.48 8.64
C ARG A 108 -10.19 10.08 9.07
N HIS A 109 -11.09 9.34 9.72
CA HIS A 109 -10.86 7.91 9.94
C HIS A 109 -10.68 7.17 8.60
N ALA A 110 -9.61 6.37 8.47
CA ALA A 110 -9.38 5.57 7.28
C ALA A 110 -10.49 4.52 7.08
N ARG A 111 -10.85 4.23 5.83
CA ARG A 111 -11.70 3.09 5.50
C ARG A 111 -10.87 1.79 5.52
N PRO A 112 -11.52 0.61 5.64
CA PRO A 112 -10.84 -0.67 5.50
C PRO A 112 -10.00 -0.72 4.21
N GLY A 113 -8.73 -1.12 4.33
CA GLY A 113 -7.80 -1.23 3.20
C GLY A 113 -7.35 0.10 2.57
N GLU A 114 -7.77 1.26 3.09
CA GLU A 114 -7.57 2.54 2.38
C GLU A 114 -6.09 2.92 2.20
N PHE A 115 -5.22 2.60 3.16
CA PHE A 115 -3.77 2.83 3.00
C PHE A 115 -3.22 2.05 1.79
N THR A 116 -3.60 0.79 1.65
CA THR A 116 -3.18 -0.07 0.52
C THR A 116 -3.81 0.41 -0.79
N LEU A 117 -5.08 0.82 -0.77
CA LEU A 117 -5.75 1.43 -1.92
C LEU A 117 -5.01 2.68 -2.42
N ARG A 118 -4.56 3.55 -1.51
CA ARG A 118 -3.77 4.75 -1.87
C ARG A 118 -2.41 4.37 -2.46
N ALA A 119 -1.75 3.35 -1.93
CA ALA A 119 -0.52 2.82 -2.49
C ALA A 119 -0.71 2.34 -3.94
N TYR A 120 -1.82 1.62 -4.20
CA TYR A 120 -2.22 1.17 -5.52
C TYR A 120 -2.53 2.33 -6.47
N GLN A 121 -3.42 3.25 -6.07
CA GLN A 121 -3.83 4.38 -6.90
C GLN A 121 -2.68 5.33 -7.25
N ARG A 122 -1.66 5.42 -6.39
CA ARG A 122 -0.45 6.21 -6.63
C ARG A 122 0.64 5.43 -7.34
N GLY A 123 0.37 4.20 -7.80
CA GLY A 123 1.26 3.38 -8.61
C GLY A 123 2.47 2.83 -7.87
N ARG A 124 2.42 2.73 -6.54
CA ARG A 124 3.49 2.06 -5.76
C ARG A 124 3.44 0.56 -5.93
N ILE A 125 2.23 0.02 -5.97
CA ILE A 125 1.92 -1.40 -6.09
C ILE A 125 0.81 -1.56 -7.12
N ASP A 126 0.71 -2.73 -7.74
CA ASP A 126 -0.47 -3.13 -8.52
C ASP A 126 -1.52 -3.86 -7.65
N ILE A 127 -2.61 -4.28 -8.28
CA ILE A 127 -3.73 -4.92 -7.57
C ILE A 127 -3.35 -6.29 -7.01
N LEU A 128 -2.51 -7.06 -7.71
CA LEU A 128 -2.08 -8.39 -7.27
C LEU A 128 -1.12 -8.27 -6.08
N GLN A 129 -0.26 -7.26 -6.10
CA GLN A 129 0.58 -6.92 -4.96
C GLN A 129 -0.25 -6.44 -3.76
N ALA A 130 -1.34 -5.70 -3.98
CA ALA A 130 -2.25 -5.28 -2.91
C ALA A 130 -2.96 -6.49 -2.27
N GLU A 131 -3.42 -7.45 -3.06
CA GLU A 131 -3.99 -8.71 -2.57
C GLU A 131 -2.95 -9.54 -1.79
N ALA A 132 -1.74 -9.65 -2.33
CA ALA A 132 -0.65 -10.38 -1.67
C ALA A 132 -0.31 -9.82 -0.28
N ILE A 133 -0.48 -8.52 -0.03
CA ILE A 133 -0.33 -7.93 1.31
C ILE A 133 -1.37 -8.51 2.28
N ASN A 134 -2.63 -8.61 1.85
CA ASN A 134 -3.67 -9.20 2.68
C ASN A 134 -3.41 -10.69 2.93
N ASP A 135 -2.95 -11.42 1.92
CA ASP A 135 -2.63 -12.84 2.04
C ASP A 135 -1.47 -13.08 3.02
N ILE A 136 -0.46 -12.21 3.04
CA ILE A 136 0.63 -12.28 4.04
C ILE A 136 0.07 -12.08 5.46
N ILE A 137 -0.82 -11.10 5.65
CA ILE A 137 -1.40 -10.80 6.96
C ILE A 137 -2.27 -11.96 7.48
N GLN A 138 -3.00 -12.64 6.58
CA GLN A 138 -3.94 -13.71 6.94
C GLN A 138 -3.35 -15.13 6.82
N ALA A 139 -2.07 -15.26 6.44
CA ALA A 139 -1.48 -16.55 6.13
C ALA A 139 -1.51 -17.53 7.33
N PRO A 140 -2.10 -18.73 7.20
CA PRO A 140 -2.17 -19.71 8.28
C PRO A 140 -0.86 -20.50 8.45
N SER A 141 0.09 -20.37 7.51
CA SER A 141 1.36 -21.08 7.55
C SER A 141 2.49 -20.25 6.97
N TYR A 142 3.72 -20.53 7.42
CA TYR A 142 4.91 -19.88 6.89
C TYR A 142 5.16 -20.20 5.40
N ARG A 143 4.69 -21.36 4.91
CA ARG A 143 4.73 -21.69 3.48
C ARG A 143 3.85 -20.74 2.68
N GLN A 144 2.64 -20.45 3.15
CA GLN A 144 1.75 -19.48 2.51
C GLN A 144 2.37 -18.09 2.49
N VAL A 145 2.97 -17.66 3.61
CA VAL A 145 3.72 -16.38 3.69
C VAL A 145 4.78 -16.28 2.59
N LYS A 146 5.56 -17.34 2.35
CA LYS A 146 6.58 -17.35 1.27
C LYS A 146 5.98 -17.20 -0.13
N ILE A 147 4.85 -17.85 -0.39
CA ILE A 147 4.15 -17.76 -1.68
C ILE A 147 3.68 -16.32 -1.91
N SER A 148 2.99 -15.74 -0.91
CA SER A 148 2.49 -14.37 -0.99
C SER A 148 3.62 -13.33 -1.04
N PHE A 149 4.76 -13.55 -0.40
CA PHE A 149 5.94 -12.69 -0.58
C PHE A 149 6.47 -12.66 -2.01
N SER A 150 6.49 -13.82 -2.69
CA SER A 150 6.90 -13.89 -4.10
C SER A 150 5.93 -13.09 -4.99
N GLN A 151 4.63 -13.15 -4.70
CA GLN A 151 3.61 -12.37 -5.41
C GLN A 151 3.74 -10.86 -5.10
N LEU A 152 3.98 -10.49 -3.84
CA LEU A 152 4.27 -9.13 -3.44
C LEU A 152 5.49 -8.56 -4.17
N GLY A 153 6.51 -9.40 -4.43
CA GLY A 153 7.67 -9.08 -5.27
C GLY A 153 7.33 -8.84 -6.75
N GLY A 154 6.08 -8.98 -7.16
CA GLY A 154 5.59 -8.73 -8.52
C GLY A 154 5.75 -9.91 -9.47
N SER A 155 6.07 -11.11 -8.98
CA SER A 155 6.31 -12.28 -9.85
C SER A 155 5.08 -12.64 -10.70
N LEU A 156 3.87 -12.60 -10.12
CA LEU A 156 2.63 -12.84 -10.85
C LEU A 156 2.32 -11.69 -11.81
N SER A 157 2.47 -10.45 -11.35
CA SER A 157 2.26 -9.24 -12.15
C SER A 157 3.13 -9.21 -13.40
N GLN A 158 4.40 -9.59 -13.28
CA GLN A 158 5.32 -9.68 -14.42
C GLN A 158 4.89 -10.74 -15.43
N LYS A 159 4.41 -11.91 -14.97
CA LYS A 159 3.90 -12.96 -15.85
C LYS A 159 2.64 -12.51 -16.60
N ILE A 160 1.69 -11.87 -15.91
CA ILE A 160 0.47 -11.33 -16.51
C ILE A 160 0.79 -10.20 -17.49
N ALA A 161 1.69 -9.27 -17.12
CA ALA A 161 2.14 -8.20 -18.01
C ALA A 161 2.80 -8.73 -19.29
N SER A 162 3.63 -9.77 -19.17
CA SER A 162 4.25 -10.44 -20.31
C SER A 162 3.21 -11.03 -21.27
N LEU A 163 2.21 -11.74 -20.75
CA LEU A 163 1.10 -12.28 -21.55
C LEU A 163 0.27 -11.17 -22.20
N ARG A 164 -0.04 -10.11 -21.45
CA ARG A 164 -0.74 -8.93 -21.99
C ARG A 164 0.03 -8.31 -23.14
N ASN A 165 1.35 -8.12 -23.01
CA ASN A 165 2.18 -7.54 -24.06
C ASN A 165 2.21 -8.42 -25.32
N GLN A 166 2.24 -9.75 -25.17
CA GLN A 166 2.14 -10.68 -26.30
C GLN A 166 0.81 -10.50 -27.06
N ILE A 167 -0.30 -10.36 -26.33
CA ILE A 167 -1.63 -10.17 -26.92
C ILE A 167 -1.73 -8.79 -27.60
N ILE A 168 -1.25 -7.72 -26.96
CA ILE A 168 -1.26 -6.37 -27.54
C ILE A 168 -0.44 -6.32 -28.83
N ASN A 169 0.74 -6.94 -28.84
CA ASN A 169 1.59 -7.01 -30.03
C ASN A 169 0.91 -7.78 -31.16
N LEU A 170 0.23 -8.89 -30.84
CA LEU A 170 -0.52 -9.66 -31.83
C LEU A 170 -1.70 -8.86 -32.40
N LEU A 171 -2.44 -8.16 -31.54
CA LEU A 171 -3.54 -7.29 -31.95
C LEU A 171 -3.04 -6.17 -32.87
N SER A 172 -1.93 -5.52 -32.51
CA SER A 172 -1.33 -4.46 -33.32
C SER A 172 -0.93 -4.96 -34.73
N GLN A 173 -0.43 -6.20 -34.84
CA GLN A 173 -0.10 -6.81 -36.13
C GLN A 173 -1.34 -7.12 -36.97
N ILE A 174 -2.41 -7.58 -36.34
CA ILE A 174 -3.69 -7.84 -37.01
C ILE A 174 -4.29 -6.52 -37.50
N GLU A 175 -4.36 -5.50 -36.65
CA GLU A 175 -4.88 -4.16 -37.01
C GLU A 175 -4.09 -3.56 -38.18
N ALA A 176 -2.76 -3.57 -38.13
CA ALA A 176 -1.92 -3.09 -39.23
C ALA A 176 -2.17 -3.85 -40.55
N SER A 177 -2.39 -5.17 -40.48
CA SER A 177 -2.68 -5.98 -41.68
C SER A 177 -4.03 -5.67 -42.32
N ILE A 178 -4.98 -5.17 -41.53
CA ILE A 178 -6.32 -4.78 -41.99
C ILE A 178 -6.30 -3.35 -42.54
N GLU A 179 -5.62 -2.42 -41.85
CA GLU A 179 -5.56 -1.00 -42.24
C GLU A 179 -4.65 -0.74 -43.45
N PHE A 180 -3.53 -1.48 -43.57
CA PHE A 180 -2.51 -1.25 -44.60
C PHE A 180 -2.24 -2.50 -45.46
N PRO A 181 -3.24 -3.00 -46.20
CA PRO A 181 -3.06 -4.21 -47.02
C PRO A 181 -2.02 -4.04 -48.14
N GLU A 182 -1.81 -2.81 -48.60
CA GLU A 182 -0.87 -2.42 -49.66
C GLU A 182 0.60 -2.53 -49.21
N GLU A 183 0.88 -2.40 -47.92
CA GLU A 183 2.25 -2.44 -47.36
C GLU A 183 2.81 -3.87 -47.23
N GLY A 184 2.04 -4.89 -47.61
CA GLY A 184 2.47 -6.29 -47.56
C GLY A 184 2.59 -6.86 -46.13
N LEU A 185 2.11 -6.14 -45.12
CA LEU A 185 2.07 -6.56 -43.71
C LEU A 185 1.03 -7.66 -43.51
N ARG A 186 1.36 -8.90 -43.90
CA ARG A 186 0.44 -10.05 -43.75
C ARG A 186 0.87 -10.95 -42.60
N ILE A 187 0.07 -10.93 -41.52
CA ILE A 187 0.16 -11.95 -40.49
C ILE A 187 -0.62 -13.21 -40.92
N SER A 188 0.01 -14.37 -40.81
CA SER A 188 -0.65 -15.63 -41.16
C SER A 188 -1.53 -16.15 -40.02
N ALA A 189 -2.65 -16.78 -40.35
CA ALA A 189 -3.49 -17.48 -39.36
C ALA A 189 -2.68 -18.45 -38.50
N LYS A 190 -1.67 -19.12 -39.10
CA LYS A 190 -0.75 -20.02 -38.38
C LYS A 190 0.09 -19.29 -37.31
N GLN A 191 0.57 -18.09 -37.58
CA GLN A 191 1.31 -17.27 -36.60
C GLN A 191 0.39 -16.81 -35.47
N ILE A 192 -0.85 -16.41 -35.79
CA ILE A 192 -1.87 -16.05 -34.80
C ILE A 192 -2.14 -17.24 -33.88
N SER A 193 -2.51 -18.40 -34.44
CA SER A 193 -2.79 -19.62 -33.68
C SER A 193 -1.62 -20.02 -32.79
N LYS A 194 -0.39 -20.01 -33.31
CA LYS A 194 0.80 -20.37 -32.53
C LYS A 194 1.04 -19.43 -31.35
N THR A 195 0.85 -18.13 -31.52
CA THR A 195 1.00 -17.15 -30.42
C THR A 195 -0.09 -17.35 -29.37
N MET A 196 -1.34 -17.55 -29.80
CA MET A 196 -2.47 -17.81 -28.90
C MET A 196 -2.31 -19.12 -28.12
N GLU A 197 -1.88 -20.21 -28.77
CA GLU A 197 -1.61 -21.49 -28.12
C GLU A 197 -0.54 -21.37 -27.02
N LYS A 198 0.54 -20.62 -27.29
CA LYS A 198 1.57 -20.34 -26.28
C LYS A 198 1.03 -19.56 -25.09
N ALA A 199 0.22 -18.53 -25.34
CA ALA A 199 -0.39 -17.72 -24.28
C ALA A 199 -1.34 -18.57 -23.43
N ILE A 200 -2.19 -19.38 -24.06
CA ILE A 200 -3.09 -20.33 -23.39
C ILE A 200 -2.31 -21.33 -22.55
N HIS A 201 -1.20 -21.88 -23.08
CA HIS A 201 -0.39 -22.83 -22.34
C HIS A 201 0.25 -22.21 -21.09
N SER A 202 0.76 -20.99 -21.20
CA SER A 202 1.28 -20.23 -20.05
C SER A 202 0.19 -19.93 -19.01
N LEU A 203 -1.02 -19.58 -19.45
CA LEU A 203 -2.17 -19.39 -18.56
C LEU A 203 -2.58 -20.68 -17.86
N LYS A 204 -2.62 -21.81 -18.57
CA LYS A 204 -2.92 -23.13 -17.98
C LYS A 204 -1.94 -23.47 -16.86
N LYS A 205 -0.64 -23.25 -17.06
CA LYS A 205 0.37 -23.43 -16.01
C LYS A 205 0.13 -22.56 -14.77
N LEU A 206 -0.31 -21.32 -14.96
CA LEU A 206 -0.67 -20.43 -13.85
C LEU A 206 -1.89 -20.95 -13.09
N VAL A 207 -2.93 -21.40 -13.80
CA VAL A 207 -4.14 -21.98 -13.20
C VAL A 207 -3.81 -23.26 -12.41
N GLU A 208 -3.00 -24.16 -13.00
CA GLU A 208 -2.56 -25.38 -12.32
C GLU A 208 -1.76 -25.08 -11.05
N SER A 209 -0.93 -24.04 -11.06
CA SER A 209 -0.17 -23.62 -9.88
C SER A 209 -1.03 -23.11 -8.72
N TYR A 210 -2.27 -22.67 -8.99
CA TYR A 210 -3.25 -22.30 -7.96
C TYR A 210 -3.93 -23.54 -7.37
N ILE A 211 -4.21 -24.56 -8.18
CA ILE A 211 -4.89 -25.79 -7.74
C ILE A 211 -3.96 -26.68 -6.88
N LEU A 212 -2.66 -26.66 -7.16
CA LEU A 212 -1.63 -27.41 -6.43
C LEU A 212 -1.04 -26.63 -5.24
N GLY A 213 -1.53 -25.40 -5.02
CA GLY A 213 -1.14 -24.50 -3.93
C GLY A 213 -1.65 -24.95 -2.58
#